data_AF-A0A935MNN8-F1
#
_entry.id   AF-A0A935MNN8-F1
#
_cell.length_a   1.000
_cell.length_b   1.000
_cell.length_c   1.000
_cell.angle_alpha   90.00
_cell.angle_beta   90.00
_cell.angle_gamma   90.00
#
_symmetry.space_group_name_H-M   'P 1'
#
loop_
_entity.id
_entity.type
_entity.pdbx_description
1 polymer ?
#
loop_
_entity_poly.entity_id
_entity_poly.type
_entity_poly.pdbx_seq_one_letter_code
_entity_poly.pdbx_strand_id
1 'polypeptide(L)'
;MILFKKTSFFFAFVLCLISFQGFAQFYNNGATVSIQPGGLIFVQGNAENNSGIITNDGKIEVQGNFTNSGSYNTSTNDDSLILSGGNNVTLSLGSSTVNYLMVNKTANANNVTLGSNIIVNTKLDYLSGNVTTDPLNTAFVFAAPVSAVFNFAAGREITGRVSRTGWANGTTVVFNQPNMQVTTNGGSAPSSFMVNMIPQTGGGDPSLNEREVKRLFQFTTPDGSSFTSDVRFAYIDGELNTNTEPGLTPWYLLAGAEWNGKLSSLTKDATNNYVQYAGITTTELANEWKLADAKYTMNATAILRGPWNSSTSLMNTGMNINNIIQTGQPYNVSPFNYFGTESANPIPNANVVDWVLVELRKPTPALPENATSGTIVGRKAGFLLNNGTIVDVDGVTPISFDISKQGDAFIAIRHRNHLGILSNLITSNVTGSFANDFTVLSNNFKDNINATSDPVVLLAGASGKYGMWAGDANKNNIVNGTDLSVIKNAIAVSAEGYILTDINLSASINGTDLSIANNTLSQSGSSSQGNKFKPFIHQTL
;
A
#
# COMPACT_ATOMS: atom_id res chain seq x y z
N MET A 1 -90.62 16.57 -4.27
CA MET A 1 -91.56 15.57 -3.72
C MET A 1 -91.00 14.19 -4.01
N ILE A 2 -90.33 13.58 -3.03
CA ILE A 2 -90.34 12.16 -2.64
C ILE A 2 -89.51 12.07 -1.36
N LEU A 3 -90.10 11.40 -0.37
CA LEU A 3 -89.79 11.41 1.05
C LEU A 3 -88.54 10.59 1.44
N PHE A 4 -87.91 11.03 2.53
CA PHE A 4 -87.00 10.23 3.38
C PHE A 4 -87.69 8.99 3.99
N LYS A 5 -86.92 7.92 4.22
CA LYS A 5 -87.22 6.92 5.26
C LYS A 5 -85.93 6.58 6.04
N LYS A 6 -85.95 6.88 7.34
CA LYS A 6 -84.92 6.54 8.35
C LYS A 6 -84.92 5.03 8.62
N THR A 7 -83.73 4.44 8.78
CA THR A 7 -83.42 3.56 9.94
C THR A 7 -81.90 3.40 10.11
N SER A 8 -81.47 3.54 11.36
CA SER A 8 -80.11 3.63 11.87
C SER A 8 -79.26 2.38 11.64
N PHE A 9 -77.97 2.56 11.32
CA PHE A 9 -76.90 1.71 11.83
C PHE A 9 -75.65 2.56 12.06
N PHE A 10 -75.20 2.58 13.31
CA PHE A 10 -73.95 3.19 13.77
C PHE A 10 -72.80 2.33 13.21
N PHE A 11 -72.06 2.85 12.24
CA PHE A 11 -70.71 2.36 11.92
C PHE A 11 -69.76 3.51 12.15
N ALA A 12 -68.98 3.44 13.22
CA ALA A 12 -67.85 4.33 13.44
C ALA A 12 -66.80 4.01 12.37
N PHE A 13 -66.82 4.76 11.27
CA PHE A 13 -65.74 4.75 10.30
C PHE A 13 -64.60 5.58 10.89
N VAL A 14 -63.59 4.90 11.44
CA VAL A 14 -62.30 5.53 11.77
C VAL A 14 -61.70 5.94 10.43
N LEU A 15 -61.93 7.19 10.02
CA LEU A 15 -61.24 7.82 8.90
C LEU A 15 -59.79 8.03 9.36
N CYS A 16 -58.92 7.08 9.04
CA CYS A 16 -57.48 7.30 9.15
C CYS A 16 -57.14 8.44 8.17
N LEU A 17 -56.98 9.65 8.70
CA LEU A 17 -56.43 10.81 7.99
C LEU A 17 -54.96 10.49 7.69
N ILE A 18 -54.71 9.69 6.66
CA ILE A 18 -53.42 9.63 6.00
C ILE A 18 -53.29 10.97 5.29
N SER A 19 -52.67 11.95 5.94
CA SER A 19 -52.26 13.16 5.26
C SER A 19 -51.22 12.77 4.21
N PHE A 20 -51.63 12.68 2.95
CA PHE A 20 -50.69 12.67 1.84
C PHE A 20 -50.00 14.03 1.82
N GLN A 21 -48.77 14.08 2.31
CA GLN A 21 -47.90 15.24 2.16
C GLN A 21 -47.47 15.29 0.69
N GLY A 22 -48.20 16.02 -0.15
CA GLY A 22 -47.78 16.32 -1.51
C GLY A 22 -46.81 17.50 -1.50
N PHE A 23 -45.56 17.29 -1.89
CA PHE A 23 -44.61 18.38 -2.09
C PHE A 23 -44.84 19.05 -3.45
N ALA A 24 -44.68 20.38 -3.52
CA ALA A 24 -44.78 21.12 -4.77
C ALA A 24 -43.69 20.68 -5.76
N GLN A 25 -44.08 20.28 -6.97
CA GLN A 25 -43.17 19.85 -8.04
C GLN A 25 -43.11 20.89 -9.16
N PHE A 26 -41.99 20.94 -9.87
CA PHE A 26 -41.85 21.67 -11.12
C PHE A 26 -41.80 20.66 -12.27
N TYR A 27 -42.70 20.79 -13.24
CA TYR A 27 -42.77 19.89 -14.40
C TYR A 27 -42.90 20.70 -15.68
N ASN A 28 -41.86 20.67 -16.51
CA ASN A 28 -41.87 21.24 -17.85
C ASN A 28 -41.93 20.12 -18.90
N ASN A 29 -42.87 20.22 -19.84
CA ASN A 29 -43.03 19.26 -20.92
C ASN A 29 -43.38 19.97 -22.23
N GLY A 30 -42.40 20.71 -22.74
CA GLY A 30 -42.43 21.34 -24.06
C GLY A 30 -42.46 22.87 -24.01
N ALA A 31 -42.55 23.48 -22.83
CA ALA A 31 -42.54 24.93 -22.71
C ALA A 31 -41.10 25.49 -22.64
N THR A 32 -41.00 26.81 -22.83
CA THR A 32 -39.80 27.58 -22.50
C THR A 32 -40.00 28.26 -21.15
N VAL A 33 -39.13 27.95 -20.19
CA VAL A 33 -39.11 28.56 -18.86
C VAL A 33 -37.84 29.40 -18.76
N SER A 34 -38.00 30.69 -18.50
CA SER A 34 -36.88 31.63 -18.36
C SER A 34 -36.85 32.19 -16.95
N ILE A 35 -35.73 32.01 -16.27
CA ILE A 35 -35.48 32.51 -14.92
C ILE A 35 -34.50 33.67 -15.10
N GLN A 36 -34.95 34.89 -14.77
CA GLN A 36 -34.16 36.11 -14.94
C GLN A 36 -33.16 36.29 -13.78
N PRO A 37 -32.16 37.19 -13.95
CA PRO A 37 -31.26 37.59 -12.86
C PRO A 37 -32.01 37.93 -11.57
N GLY A 38 -31.53 37.39 -10.45
CA GLY A 38 -32.16 37.54 -9.13
C GLY A 38 -33.44 36.72 -8.91
N GLY A 39 -33.96 36.04 -9.95
CA GLY A 39 -35.09 35.13 -9.83
C GLY A 39 -34.73 33.86 -9.05
N LEU A 40 -35.72 33.31 -8.33
CA LEU A 40 -35.61 32.03 -7.63
C LEU A 40 -36.83 31.16 -7.95
N ILE A 41 -36.57 29.96 -8.47
CA ILE A 41 -37.54 28.86 -8.44
C ILE A 41 -37.14 27.95 -7.29
N PHE A 42 -38.01 27.84 -6.30
CA PHE A 42 -37.86 26.91 -5.18
C PHE A 42 -38.84 25.75 -5.34
N VAL A 43 -38.33 24.52 -5.34
CA VAL A 43 -39.09 23.29 -5.56
C VAL A 43 -38.87 22.34 -4.38
N GLN A 44 -39.92 22.11 -3.59
CA GLN A 44 -39.85 21.18 -2.46
C GLN A 44 -39.83 19.71 -2.89
N GLY A 45 -40.49 19.40 -4.01
CA GLY A 45 -40.51 18.09 -4.62
C GLY A 45 -39.49 17.97 -5.74
N ASN A 46 -39.82 17.17 -6.75
CA ASN A 46 -38.98 16.99 -7.93
C ASN A 46 -39.11 18.19 -8.89
N ALA A 47 -38.00 18.52 -9.54
CA ALA A 47 -37.94 19.41 -10.69
C ALA A 47 -37.60 18.60 -11.94
N GLU A 48 -38.53 18.56 -12.89
CA GLU A 48 -38.41 17.75 -14.10
C GLU A 48 -38.63 18.61 -15.34
N ASN A 49 -37.64 18.62 -16.23
CA ASN A 49 -37.76 19.11 -17.60
C ASN A 49 -37.80 17.91 -18.53
N ASN A 50 -38.99 17.34 -18.72
CA ASN A 50 -39.19 16.18 -19.58
C ASN A 50 -38.94 16.52 -21.05
N SER A 51 -39.37 17.71 -21.48
CA SER A 51 -39.06 18.28 -22.80
C SER A 51 -39.20 19.81 -22.75
N GLY A 52 -38.69 20.53 -23.75
CA GLY A 52 -38.70 21.99 -23.78
C GLY A 52 -37.37 22.61 -23.34
N ILE A 53 -37.39 23.90 -23.00
CA ILE A 53 -36.19 24.70 -22.74
C ILE A 53 -36.29 25.34 -21.35
N ILE A 54 -35.27 25.17 -20.51
CA ILE A 54 -35.01 26.02 -19.35
C ILE A 54 -33.88 26.97 -19.73
N THR A 55 -34.09 28.27 -19.56
CA THR A 55 -33.01 29.27 -19.61
C THR A 55 -32.85 29.81 -18.20
N ASN A 56 -31.78 29.40 -17.51
CA ASN A 56 -31.53 29.81 -16.15
C ASN A 56 -30.49 30.92 -16.10
N ASP A 57 -30.90 32.07 -15.58
CA ASP A 57 -30.07 33.23 -15.27
C ASP A 57 -30.18 33.65 -13.80
N GLY A 58 -30.87 32.84 -12.99
CA GLY A 58 -31.05 33.02 -11.57
C GLY A 58 -30.86 31.69 -10.86
N LYS A 59 -31.71 31.41 -9.86
CA LYS A 59 -31.54 30.25 -8.99
C LYS A 59 -32.67 29.25 -9.17
N ILE A 60 -32.30 27.98 -9.26
CA ILE A 60 -33.22 26.85 -9.09
C ILE A 60 -32.77 26.09 -7.84
N GLU A 61 -33.57 26.13 -6.79
CA GLU A 61 -33.35 25.35 -5.59
C GLU A 61 -34.34 24.18 -5.53
N VAL A 62 -33.83 22.97 -5.38
CA VAL A 62 -34.62 21.73 -5.43
C VAL A 62 -34.29 20.85 -4.24
N GLN A 63 -35.34 20.37 -3.55
CA GLN A 63 -35.22 19.44 -2.43
C GLN A 63 -35.48 17.98 -2.81
N GLY A 64 -36.17 17.73 -3.92
CA GLY A 64 -36.32 16.42 -4.56
C GLY A 64 -35.32 16.19 -5.69
N ASN A 65 -35.65 15.26 -6.59
CA ASN A 65 -34.82 14.95 -7.76
C ASN A 65 -34.81 16.12 -8.74
N PHE A 66 -33.68 16.34 -9.41
CA PHE A 66 -33.61 17.21 -10.58
C PHE A 66 -33.34 16.36 -11.82
N THR A 67 -34.26 16.38 -12.79
CA THR A 67 -34.15 15.62 -14.04
C THR A 67 -34.34 16.55 -15.22
N ASN A 68 -33.35 16.62 -16.11
CA ASN A 68 -33.43 17.37 -17.35
C ASN A 68 -33.19 16.47 -18.56
N SER A 69 -34.26 16.25 -19.34
CA SER A 69 -34.26 15.57 -20.64
C SER A 69 -34.41 16.55 -21.81
N GLY A 70 -34.83 17.80 -21.53
CA GLY A 70 -34.87 18.91 -22.49
C GLY A 70 -33.56 19.71 -22.58
N SER A 71 -33.64 20.93 -23.11
CA SER A 71 -32.51 21.87 -23.12
C SER A 71 -32.43 22.65 -21.81
N TYR A 72 -31.21 22.83 -21.30
CA TYR A 72 -30.93 23.74 -20.20
C TYR A 72 -29.81 24.69 -20.63
N ASN A 73 -30.17 25.96 -20.78
CA ASN A 73 -29.31 27.03 -21.24
C ASN A 73 -28.93 27.91 -20.05
N THR A 74 -27.67 28.32 -20.04
CA THR A 74 -27.09 29.19 -19.01
C THR A 74 -26.66 30.49 -19.68
N SER A 75 -26.89 31.64 -19.04
CA SER A 75 -26.58 32.95 -19.66
C SER A 75 -25.63 33.83 -18.84
N THR A 76 -25.61 33.72 -17.50
CA THR A 76 -24.69 34.49 -16.64
C THR A 76 -24.14 33.65 -15.48
N ASN A 77 -23.37 34.29 -14.59
CA ASN A 77 -22.77 33.69 -13.40
C ASN A 77 -23.77 33.40 -12.27
N ASP A 78 -24.99 33.95 -12.33
CA ASP A 78 -26.01 33.72 -11.30
C ASP A 78 -26.79 32.41 -11.49
N ASP A 79 -26.62 31.73 -12.64
CA ASP A 79 -27.17 30.41 -12.98
C ASP A 79 -26.77 29.33 -11.96
N SER A 80 -27.56 29.23 -10.90
CA SER A 80 -27.30 28.33 -9.77
C SER A 80 -28.34 27.22 -9.73
N LEU A 81 -27.88 25.98 -9.77
CA LEU A 81 -28.65 24.83 -9.34
C LEU A 81 -28.25 24.48 -7.90
N ILE A 82 -29.21 24.56 -6.98
CA ILE A 82 -29.00 24.33 -5.55
C ILE A 82 -29.76 23.07 -5.15
N LEU A 83 -29.03 22.07 -4.65
CA LEU A 83 -29.60 20.85 -4.09
C LEU A 83 -29.65 20.96 -2.57
N SER A 84 -30.85 21.11 -2.02
CA SER A 84 -31.08 21.34 -0.58
C SER A 84 -32.03 20.30 0.02
N GLY A 85 -32.47 20.50 1.26
CA GLY A 85 -33.42 19.62 1.94
C GLY A 85 -32.81 18.29 2.45
N GLY A 86 -33.66 17.51 3.12
CA GLY A 86 -33.27 16.31 3.87
C GLY A 86 -33.45 14.97 3.16
N ASN A 87 -33.89 14.98 1.89
CA ASN A 87 -34.10 13.74 1.12
C ASN A 87 -32.83 13.33 0.36
N ASN A 88 -32.67 12.03 0.15
CA ASN A 88 -31.75 11.53 -0.87
C ASN A 88 -32.32 11.85 -2.25
N VAL A 89 -31.48 12.34 -3.16
CA VAL A 89 -31.92 12.84 -4.47
C VAL A 89 -31.04 12.31 -5.59
N THR A 90 -31.64 12.18 -6.77
CA THR A 90 -30.93 11.95 -8.03
C THR A 90 -30.78 13.26 -8.79
N LEU A 91 -29.58 13.53 -9.30
CA LEU A 91 -29.28 14.65 -10.19
C LEU A 91 -28.99 14.13 -11.61
N SER A 92 -29.83 14.49 -12.56
CA SER A 92 -29.69 14.17 -13.98
C SER A 92 -29.80 15.45 -14.81
N LEU A 93 -28.72 15.84 -15.49
CA LEU A 93 -28.69 17.03 -16.38
C LEU A 93 -28.83 16.68 -17.86
N GLY A 94 -28.78 15.39 -18.22
CA GLY A 94 -28.68 14.97 -19.60
C GLY A 94 -27.33 15.40 -20.19
N SER A 95 -27.35 16.06 -21.35
CA SER A 95 -26.15 16.65 -21.98
C SER A 95 -25.89 18.10 -21.57
N SER A 96 -26.70 18.64 -20.65
CA SER A 96 -26.64 20.06 -20.32
C SER A 96 -25.52 20.41 -19.35
N THR A 97 -25.15 21.68 -19.33
CA THR A 97 -24.15 22.26 -18.44
C THR A 97 -24.83 23.21 -17.46
N VAL A 98 -24.37 23.24 -16.21
CA VAL A 98 -24.75 24.26 -15.22
C VAL A 98 -23.53 25.13 -14.91
N ASN A 99 -23.69 26.44 -14.74
CA ASN A 99 -22.56 27.30 -14.39
C ASN A 99 -22.18 27.15 -12.92
N TYR A 100 -23.16 27.14 -12.02
CA TYR A 100 -22.95 26.99 -10.59
C TYR A 100 -23.80 25.83 -10.04
N LEU A 101 -23.14 24.80 -9.51
CA LEU A 101 -23.78 23.77 -8.67
C LEU A 101 -23.50 24.02 -7.19
N MET A 102 -24.54 24.06 -6.36
CA MET A 102 -24.42 24.05 -4.90
C MET A 102 -25.06 22.78 -4.34
N VAL A 103 -24.33 22.07 -3.48
CA VAL A 103 -24.85 20.95 -2.71
C VAL A 103 -24.85 21.32 -1.23
N ASN A 104 -26.05 21.56 -0.70
CA ASN A 104 -26.26 22.03 0.67
C ASN A 104 -27.43 21.28 1.32
N LYS A 105 -27.26 19.97 1.51
CA LYS A 105 -28.27 19.11 2.12
C LYS A 105 -28.42 19.40 3.61
N THR A 106 -29.57 19.04 4.19
CA THR A 106 -29.83 19.26 5.62
C THR A 106 -28.91 18.43 6.52
N ALA A 107 -28.48 17.23 6.09
CA ALA A 107 -27.55 16.40 6.83
C ALA A 107 -26.50 15.74 5.93
N ASN A 108 -25.33 15.45 6.51
CA ASN A 108 -24.24 14.73 5.83
C ASN A 108 -24.60 13.30 5.41
N ALA A 109 -25.64 12.70 6.00
CA ALA A 109 -26.14 11.39 5.60
C ALA A 109 -27.01 11.43 4.32
N ASN A 110 -27.41 12.63 3.86
CA ASN A 110 -28.26 12.76 2.69
C ASN A 110 -27.43 12.70 1.41
N ASN A 111 -27.83 11.81 0.50
CA ASN A 111 -27.09 11.52 -0.71
C ASN A 111 -27.62 12.33 -1.90
N VAL A 112 -26.69 12.82 -2.72
CA VAL A 112 -26.90 13.28 -4.08
C VAL A 112 -26.21 12.26 -4.99
N THR A 113 -27.02 11.44 -5.66
CA THR A 113 -26.52 10.44 -6.61
C THR A 113 -26.67 10.99 -8.02
N LEU A 114 -25.61 10.94 -8.82
CA LEU A 114 -25.73 11.29 -10.24
C LEU A 114 -26.59 10.23 -10.96
N GLY A 115 -27.52 10.69 -11.80
CA GLY A 115 -28.30 9.86 -12.73
C GLY A 115 -27.93 10.08 -14.20
N SER A 116 -26.98 10.98 -14.48
CA SER A 116 -26.33 11.18 -15.76
C SER A 116 -24.91 11.72 -15.55
N ASN A 117 -24.09 11.76 -16.60
CA ASN A 117 -22.91 12.63 -16.57
C ASN A 117 -23.36 14.09 -16.36
N ILE A 118 -22.56 14.88 -15.66
CA ILE A 118 -22.84 16.29 -15.44
C ILE A 118 -21.62 17.15 -15.76
N ILE A 119 -21.88 18.39 -16.17
CA ILE A 119 -20.84 19.38 -16.45
C ILE A 119 -21.13 20.63 -15.61
N VAL A 120 -20.16 21.03 -14.78
CA VAL A 120 -20.18 22.28 -14.01
C VAL A 120 -19.13 23.22 -14.58
N ASN A 121 -19.56 24.35 -15.14
CA ASN A 121 -18.67 25.22 -15.92
C ASN A 121 -17.84 26.18 -15.06
N THR A 122 -18.42 26.77 -14.01
CA THR A 122 -17.78 27.87 -13.26
C THR A 122 -17.50 27.52 -11.81
N LYS A 123 -18.44 26.93 -11.09
CA LYS A 123 -18.31 26.79 -9.64
C LYS A 123 -19.08 25.60 -9.05
N LEU A 124 -18.43 24.89 -8.14
CA LEU A 124 -19.05 23.95 -7.21
C LEU A 124 -18.87 24.50 -5.77
N ASP A 125 -19.97 24.68 -5.05
CA ASP A 125 -19.94 24.78 -3.58
C ASP A 125 -20.55 23.52 -2.97
N TYR A 126 -19.70 22.71 -2.36
CA TYR A 126 -20.10 21.49 -1.69
C TYR A 126 -20.05 21.66 -0.17
N LEU A 127 -21.20 22.03 0.41
CA LEU A 127 -21.32 22.45 1.80
C LEU A 127 -21.77 21.33 2.75
N SER A 128 -22.64 20.43 2.29
CA SER A 128 -23.23 19.36 3.13
C SER A 128 -23.81 18.24 2.28
N GLY A 129 -23.99 17.05 2.86
CA GLY A 129 -24.48 15.83 2.17
C GLY A 129 -23.35 14.99 1.58
N ASN A 130 -23.69 13.88 0.92
CA ASN A 130 -22.75 13.01 0.20
C ASN A 130 -23.02 13.08 -1.31
N VAL A 131 -22.01 13.44 -2.11
CA VAL A 131 -22.12 13.42 -3.57
C VAL A 131 -21.45 12.15 -4.09
N THR A 132 -22.18 11.38 -4.89
CA THR A 132 -21.65 10.16 -5.51
C THR A 132 -21.95 10.12 -7.00
N THR A 133 -20.96 9.71 -7.78
CA THR A 133 -21.10 9.49 -9.23
C THR A 133 -21.59 8.07 -9.55
N ASP A 134 -22.12 7.38 -8.54
CA ASP A 134 -22.65 6.01 -8.64
C ASP A 134 -21.60 5.00 -9.17
N PRO A 135 -20.39 4.95 -8.57
CA PRO A 135 -19.24 4.26 -9.15
C PRO A 135 -19.37 2.74 -9.26
N LEU A 136 -20.28 2.12 -8.49
CA LEU A 136 -20.48 0.66 -8.50
C LEU A 136 -21.54 0.19 -9.50
N ASN A 137 -22.35 1.10 -10.04
CA ASN A 137 -23.39 0.78 -11.01
C ASN A 137 -23.01 1.37 -12.38
N THR A 138 -23.51 2.57 -12.70
CA THR A 138 -23.29 3.18 -14.02
C THR A 138 -21.97 3.93 -14.12
N ALA A 139 -21.44 4.40 -12.98
CA ALA A 139 -20.20 5.16 -12.87
C ALA A 139 -20.18 6.41 -13.77
N PHE A 140 -21.12 7.32 -13.53
CA PHE A 140 -21.20 8.62 -14.17
C PHE A 140 -19.96 9.48 -13.88
N VAL A 141 -19.80 10.56 -14.64
CA VAL A 141 -18.70 11.50 -14.50
C VAL A 141 -19.21 12.87 -14.05
N PHE A 142 -18.58 13.41 -13.00
CA PHE A 142 -18.65 14.82 -12.65
C PHE A 142 -17.55 15.56 -13.42
N ALA A 143 -17.90 16.35 -14.43
CA ALA A 143 -16.93 17.08 -15.25
C ALA A 143 -16.93 18.59 -14.96
N ALA A 144 -15.76 19.22 -15.04
CA ALA A 144 -15.60 20.68 -14.98
C ALA A 144 -14.30 21.12 -15.66
N PRO A 145 -14.18 22.33 -16.23
CA PRO A 145 -12.88 22.84 -16.68
C PRO A 145 -11.97 23.13 -15.49
N VAL A 146 -10.64 23.14 -15.68
CA VAL A 146 -9.68 23.49 -14.62
C VAL A 146 -9.92 24.89 -14.04
N SER A 147 -10.52 25.80 -14.81
CA SER A 147 -10.91 27.15 -14.38
C SER A 147 -12.09 27.17 -13.40
N ALA A 148 -12.87 26.08 -13.30
CA ALA A 148 -13.99 26.02 -12.39
C ALA A 148 -13.51 25.92 -10.93
N VAL A 149 -14.06 26.75 -10.05
CA VAL A 149 -13.67 26.75 -8.63
C VAL A 149 -14.45 25.68 -7.88
N PHE A 150 -13.75 24.76 -7.21
CA PHE A 150 -14.35 23.80 -6.30
C PHE A 150 -14.09 24.20 -4.85
N ASN A 151 -15.16 24.49 -4.11
CA ASN A 151 -15.11 24.74 -2.68
C ASN A 151 -15.75 23.58 -1.94
N PHE A 152 -15.01 23.00 -1.00
CA PHE A 152 -15.48 21.92 -0.15
C PHE A 152 -15.55 22.41 1.29
N ALA A 153 -16.67 22.16 1.96
CA ALA A 153 -16.69 22.19 3.41
C ALA A 153 -15.84 21.05 3.99
N ALA A 154 -15.47 21.17 5.27
CA ALA A 154 -14.59 20.20 5.93
C ALA A 154 -15.15 18.75 5.83
N GLY A 155 -14.27 17.81 5.47
CA GLY A 155 -14.59 16.39 5.35
C GLY A 155 -15.61 16.05 4.26
N ARG A 156 -15.80 16.92 3.25
CA ARG A 156 -16.62 16.62 2.07
C ARG A 156 -15.74 16.08 0.95
N GLU A 157 -16.22 15.03 0.29
CA GLU A 157 -15.59 14.43 -0.88
C GLU A 157 -16.64 13.93 -1.87
N ILE A 158 -16.35 14.03 -3.16
CA ILE A 158 -17.13 13.40 -4.23
C ILE A 158 -16.66 11.95 -4.34
N THR A 159 -17.56 11.00 -4.12
CA THR A 159 -17.28 9.58 -4.33
C THR A 159 -17.40 9.22 -5.81
N GLY A 160 -16.32 8.70 -6.40
CA GLY A 160 -16.28 8.24 -7.79
C GLY A 160 -15.48 9.15 -8.73
N ARG A 161 -16.00 9.38 -9.94
CA ARG A 161 -15.24 9.94 -11.07
C ARG A 161 -15.39 11.45 -11.21
N VAL A 162 -14.30 12.18 -11.03
CA VAL A 162 -14.20 13.61 -11.31
C VAL A 162 -13.25 13.83 -12.47
N SER A 163 -13.72 14.50 -13.53
CA SER A 163 -12.91 14.84 -14.71
C SER A 163 -12.71 16.35 -14.84
N ARG A 164 -11.47 16.75 -15.14
CA ARG A 164 -11.06 18.15 -15.30
C ARG A 164 -10.55 18.39 -16.72
N THR A 165 -11.18 19.30 -17.47
CA THR A 165 -10.83 19.65 -18.87
C THR A 165 -10.05 20.97 -18.97
N GLY A 166 -9.46 21.27 -20.13
CA GLY A 166 -8.68 22.50 -20.33
C GLY A 166 -7.34 22.45 -19.60
N TRP A 167 -6.76 21.25 -19.53
CA TRP A 167 -5.63 20.93 -18.70
C TRP A 167 -4.30 21.50 -19.25
N ALA A 168 -3.39 21.87 -18.35
CA ALA A 168 -2.06 22.36 -18.68
C ALA A 168 -1.02 21.87 -17.67
N ASN A 169 0.20 21.60 -18.15
CA ASN A 169 1.31 21.22 -17.28
C ASN A 169 1.69 22.34 -16.30
N GLY A 170 2.23 21.96 -15.14
CA GLY A 170 2.71 22.86 -14.09
C GLY A 170 1.62 23.48 -13.22
N THR A 171 0.35 23.15 -13.46
CA THR A 171 -0.79 23.63 -12.67
C THR A 171 -1.32 22.52 -11.78
N THR A 172 -1.40 22.78 -10.47
CA THR A 172 -2.04 21.87 -9.51
C THR A 172 -3.56 22.00 -9.59
N VAL A 173 -4.25 20.87 -9.75
CA VAL A 173 -5.71 20.83 -9.88
C VAL A 173 -6.31 19.94 -8.80
N VAL A 174 -7.37 20.43 -8.17
CA VAL A 174 -8.18 19.71 -7.16
C VAL A 174 -9.28 18.90 -7.84
N PHE A 175 -9.52 17.69 -7.32
CA PHE A 175 -10.55 16.76 -7.82
C PHE A 175 -11.63 16.50 -6.78
N ASN A 176 -11.67 15.29 -6.23
CA ASN A 176 -12.75 14.78 -5.40
C ASN A 176 -12.87 15.47 -4.05
N GLN A 177 -11.76 15.98 -3.53
CA GLN A 177 -11.67 16.68 -2.24
C GLN A 177 -10.38 17.53 -2.20
N PRO A 178 -10.24 18.51 -1.29
CA PRO A 178 -9.18 19.52 -1.32
C PRO A 178 -7.73 19.00 -1.46
N ASN A 179 -7.43 17.86 -0.85
CA ASN A 179 -6.14 17.18 -0.86
C ASN A 179 -6.03 16.07 -1.91
N MET A 180 -7.06 15.78 -2.69
CA MET A 180 -6.93 14.98 -3.91
C MET A 180 -6.50 15.92 -5.05
N GLN A 181 -5.18 16.06 -5.20
CA GLN A 181 -4.56 16.98 -6.15
C GLN A 181 -3.68 16.25 -7.14
N VAL A 182 -3.66 16.75 -8.37
CA VAL A 182 -2.74 16.28 -9.42
C VAL A 182 -2.09 17.47 -10.11
N THR A 183 -0.79 17.37 -10.38
CA THR A 183 -0.04 18.27 -11.27
C THR A 183 0.68 17.42 -12.31
N THR A 184 0.58 17.76 -13.60
CA THR A 184 1.41 17.10 -14.63
C THR A 184 2.61 17.97 -14.99
N ASN A 185 3.74 17.35 -15.27
CA ASN A 185 5.01 18.01 -15.55
C ASN A 185 5.67 17.42 -16.79
N GLY A 186 6.26 18.28 -17.64
CA GLY A 186 6.95 17.86 -18.86
C GLY A 186 6.04 17.19 -19.91
N GLY A 187 6.62 16.77 -21.03
CA GLY A 187 5.88 16.08 -22.10
C GLY A 187 4.72 16.88 -22.70
N SER A 188 3.81 16.17 -23.36
CA SER A 188 2.54 16.72 -23.84
C SER A 188 1.47 16.55 -22.76
N ALA A 189 0.92 17.66 -22.28
CA ALA A 189 -0.23 17.66 -21.38
C ALA A 189 -1.43 16.91 -22.02
N PRO A 190 -2.22 16.19 -21.22
CA PRO A 190 -3.49 15.64 -21.69
C PRO A 190 -4.52 16.76 -21.88
N SER A 191 -5.56 16.56 -22.69
CA SER A 191 -6.69 17.48 -22.87
C SER A 191 -7.63 17.50 -21.66
N SER A 192 -7.68 16.40 -20.92
CA SER A 192 -8.38 16.26 -19.66
C SER A 192 -7.73 15.21 -18.77
N PHE A 193 -8.01 15.30 -17.48
CA PHE A 193 -7.54 14.35 -16.50
C PHE A 193 -8.73 13.91 -15.65
N MET A 194 -8.86 12.60 -15.40
CA MET A 194 -9.91 12.04 -14.57
C MET A 194 -9.31 11.30 -13.38
N VAL A 195 -9.85 11.58 -12.20
CA VAL A 195 -9.58 10.84 -10.96
C VAL A 195 -10.85 10.07 -10.60
N ASN A 196 -10.73 8.76 -10.45
CA ASN A 196 -11.71 7.93 -9.78
C ASN A 196 -11.20 7.64 -8.37
N MET A 197 -11.86 8.22 -7.37
CA MET A 197 -11.52 8.02 -5.96
C MET A 197 -12.75 7.46 -5.25
N ILE A 198 -12.64 6.25 -4.73
CA ILE A 198 -13.77 5.56 -4.11
C ILE A 198 -13.36 5.13 -2.69
N PRO A 199 -13.96 5.70 -1.63
CA PRO A 199 -13.75 5.23 -0.27
C PRO A 199 -14.44 3.88 -0.04
N GLN A 200 -14.12 3.20 1.06
CA GLN A 200 -14.75 1.93 1.44
C GLN A 200 -16.27 1.99 1.47
N THR A 201 -16.80 3.10 2.01
CA THR A 201 -18.24 3.35 2.12
C THR A 201 -18.94 3.46 0.76
N GLY A 202 -18.18 3.78 -0.30
CA GLY A 202 -18.60 3.77 -1.70
C GLY A 202 -18.30 2.45 -2.42
N GLY A 203 -17.86 1.41 -1.70
CA GLY A 203 -17.44 0.11 -2.23
C GLY A 203 -16.06 0.09 -2.89
N GLY A 204 -15.22 1.09 -2.61
CA GLY A 204 -13.90 1.24 -3.20
C GLY A 204 -12.81 0.47 -2.47
N ASP A 205 -12.93 -0.86 -2.42
CA ASP A 205 -11.87 -1.72 -1.92
C ASP A 205 -10.80 -1.93 -3.00
N PRO A 206 -9.51 -1.63 -2.73
CA PRO A 206 -8.43 -1.99 -3.63
C PRO A 206 -8.36 -3.48 -3.95
N SER A 207 -7.95 -3.79 -5.17
CA SER A 207 -7.66 -5.13 -5.65
C SER A 207 -6.54 -5.76 -4.81
N LEU A 208 -6.74 -6.97 -4.28
CA LEU A 208 -5.84 -7.60 -3.31
C LEU A 208 -5.69 -6.80 -2.00
N ASN A 209 -6.08 -7.45 -0.91
CA ASN A 209 -6.28 -6.85 0.41
C ASN A 209 -5.05 -6.90 1.33
N GLU A 210 -3.84 -6.77 0.77
CA GLU A 210 -2.66 -6.68 1.61
C GLU A 210 -2.44 -5.24 2.08
N ARG A 211 -2.79 -4.98 3.35
CA ARG A 211 -2.51 -3.72 4.06
C ARG A 211 -3.03 -2.47 3.39
N GLU A 212 -4.09 -2.59 2.61
CA GLU A 212 -4.75 -1.46 2.00
C GLU A 212 -5.35 -0.54 3.07
N VAL A 213 -5.10 0.76 2.91
CA VAL A 213 -6.11 1.76 3.28
C VAL A 213 -7.32 1.47 2.40
N LYS A 214 -8.51 1.46 3.00
CA LYS A 214 -9.77 1.05 2.35
C LYS A 214 -10.29 2.11 1.37
N ARG A 215 -9.48 2.45 0.38
CA ARG A 215 -9.74 3.48 -0.62
C ARG A 215 -9.02 3.14 -1.93
N LEU A 216 -9.79 3.10 -3.00
CA LEU A 216 -9.34 2.86 -4.36
C LEU A 216 -9.06 4.18 -5.09
N PHE A 217 -7.95 4.23 -5.82
CA PHE A 217 -7.63 5.32 -6.74
C PHE A 217 -7.35 4.77 -8.14
N GLN A 218 -7.93 5.42 -9.15
CA GLN A 218 -7.61 5.16 -10.55
C GLN A 218 -7.54 6.49 -11.29
N PHE A 219 -6.67 6.56 -12.28
CA PHE A 219 -6.44 7.76 -13.08
C PHE A 219 -6.64 7.45 -14.55
N THR A 220 -7.20 8.39 -15.29
CA THR A 220 -7.42 8.22 -16.73
C THR A 220 -7.16 9.54 -17.44
N THR A 221 -6.44 9.46 -18.55
CA THR A 221 -6.24 10.55 -19.50
C THR A 221 -6.59 10.03 -20.89
N PRO A 222 -7.31 10.80 -21.73
CA PRO A 222 -7.69 10.35 -23.07
C PRO A 222 -6.53 10.43 -24.07
N ASP A 223 -5.54 11.27 -23.79
CA ASP A 223 -4.40 11.61 -24.63
C ASP A 223 -3.25 12.12 -23.74
N GLY A 224 -2.26 12.79 -24.34
CA GLY A 224 -1.03 13.21 -23.66
C GLY A 224 0.03 12.12 -23.66
N SER A 225 1.29 12.52 -23.55
CA SER A 225 2.42 11.57 -23.59
C SER A 225 3.66 12.12 -22.93
N SER A 226 4.46 11.22 -22.36
CA SER A 226 5.77 11.52 -21.77
C SER A 226 5.77 12.58 -20.66
N PHE A 227 4.61 12.86 -20.06
CA PHE A 227 4.51 13.68 -18.86
C PHE A 227 4.68 12.81 -17.61
N THR A 228 5.04 13.43 -16.50
CA THR A 228 4.95 12.82 -15.18
C THR A 228 3.86 13.48 -14.37
N SER A 229 3.31 12.79 -13.36
CA SER A 229 2.28 13.33 -12.48
C SER A 229 2.76 13.35 -11.03
N ASP A 230 2.55 14.49 -10.37
CA ASP A 230 2.66 14.62 -8.93
C ASP A 230 1.26 14.49 -8.35
N VAL A 231 1.04 13.47 -7.53
CA VAL A 231 -0.29 13.07 -7.07
C VAL A 231 -0.33 13.08 -5.55
N ARG A 232 -1.33 13.75 -4.97
CA ARG A 232 -1.69 13.61 -3.57
C ARG A 232 -2.79 12.57 -3.41
N PHE A 233 -2.45 11.47 -2.77
CA PHE A 233 -3.39 10.42 -2.37
C PHE A 233 -3.93 10.77 -1.00
N ALA A 234 -5.20 11.18 -0.95
CA ALA A 234 -5.83 11.62 0.28
C ALA A 234 -6.65 10.50 0.93
N TYR A 235 -6.61 10.41 2.25
CA TYR A 235 -7.27 9.36 3.04
C TYR A 235 -8.09 9.96 4.18
N ILE A 236 -8.79 9.09 4.93
CA ILE A 236 -9.36 9.42 6.24
C ILE A 236 -8.94 8.38 7.28
N ASP A 237 -8.86 8.77 8.55
CA ASP A 237 -8.34 7.92 9.63
C ASP A 237 -9.14 6.62 9.79
N GLY A 238 -10.45 6.69 9.57
CA GLY A 238 -11.36 5.53 9.64
C GLY A 238 -11.09 4.45 8.59
N GLU A 239 -10.30 4.74 7.56
CA GLU A 239 -9.96 3.80 6.47
C GLU A 239 -8.58 3.16 6.63
N LEU A 240 -7.79 3.57 7.63
CA LEU A 240 -6.39 3.13 7.78
C LEU A 240 -6.25 1.62 7.99
N ASN A 241 -7.29 0.94 8.48
CA ASN A 241 -7.26 -0.48 8.80
C ASN A 241 -6.12 -0.79 9.80
N THR A 242 -5.13 -1.61 9.42
CA THR A 242 -3.95 -1.95 10.25
C THR A 242 -2.74 -1.05 9.97
N ASN A 243 -2.87 -0.05 9.10
CA ASN A 243 -1.76 0.82 8.71
C ASN A 243 -1.53 1.95 9.70
N THR A 244 -0.31 2.47 9.69
CA THR A 244 0.06 3.69 10.42
C THR A 244 0.32 4.82 9.45
N GLU A 245 -0.12 6.04 9.78
CA GLU A 245 0.07 7.21 8.93
C GLU A 245 1.54 7.48 8.58
N PRO A 246 2.51 7.38 9.52
CA PRO A 246 3.92 7.58 9.18
C PRO A 246 4.44 6.57 8.16
N GLY A 247 3.87 5.36 8.12
CA GLY A 247 4.28 4.30 7.21
C GLY A 247 3.62 4.35 5.83
N LEU A 248 2.50 5.07 5.67
CA LEU A 248 1.74 5.11 4.42
C LEU A 248 2.57 5.51 3.20
N THR A 249 2.39 4.77 2.12
CA THR A 249 3.08 4.93 0.84
C THR A 249 2.10 4.63 -0.29
N PRO A 250 2.17 5.31 -1.45
CA PRO A 250 1.40 4.91 -2.63
C PRO A 250 1.93 3.62 -3.25
N TRP A 251 1.00 2.75 -3.63
CA TRP A 251 1.25 1.49 -4.32
C TRP A 251 0.46 1.46 -5.60
N TYR A 252 1.04 0.90 -6.67
CA TYR A 252 0.34 0.64 -7.92
C TYR A 252 0.33 -0.85 -8.25
N LEU A 253 -0.79 -1.35 -8.79
CA LEU A 253 -0.99 -2.76 -9.09
C LEU A 253 -0.53 -3.08 -10.51
N LEU A 254 0.68 -3.61 -10.65
CA LEU A 254 1.22 -4.01 -11.94
C LEU A 254 0.62 -5.35 -12.38
N ALA A 255 0.16 -5.40 -13.63
CA ALA A 255 -0.39 -6.59 -14.28
C ALA A 255 -1.53 -7.28 -13.49
N GLY A 256 -2.24 -6.54 -12.62
CA GLY A 256 -3.35 -7.06 -11.82
C GLY A 256 -2.95 -8.06 -10.72
N ALA A 257 -1.65 -8.24 -10.44
CA ALA A 257 -1.18 -9.29 -9.54
C ALA A 257 -0.07 -8.85 -8.56
N GLU A 258 0.63 -7.75 -8.82
CA GLU A 258 1.76 -7.33 -7.99
C GLU A 258 1.69 -5.85 -7.60
N TRP A 259 1.49 -5.59 -6.30
CA TRP A 259 1.60 -4.24 -5.76
C TRP A 259 3.06 -3.80 -5.68
N ASN A 260 3.37 -2.67 -6.31
CA ASN A 260 4.69 -2.05 -6.35
C ASN A 260 4.66 -0.68 -5.64
N GLY A 261 5.53 -0.51 -4.64
CA GLY A 261 5.52 0.63 -3.73
C GLY A 261 6.44 1.77 -4.18
N LYS A 262 5.99 3.01 -3.97
CA LYS A 262 6.75 4.23 -4.28
C LYS A 262 7.44 4.80 -3.04
N LEU A 263 8.62 4.29 -2.71
CA LEU A 263 9.27 4.51 -1.40
C LEU A 263 10.09 5.80 -1.26
N SER A 264 10.38 6.50 -2.36
CA SER A 264 11.20 7.73 -2.36
C SER A 264 10.38 8.96 -2.74
N SER A 265 10.91 10.16 -2.50
CA SER A 265 10.25 11.42 -2.92
C SER A 265 8.83 11.59 -2.36
N LEU A 266 8.58 11.10 -1.15
CA LEU A 266 7.29 11.18 -0.48
C LEU A 266 7.18 12.45 0.38
N THR A 267 6.03 13.11 0.29
CA THR A 267 5.59 14.09 1.30
C THR A 267 4.37 13.53 2.00
N LYS A 268 4.40 13.41 3.33
CA LYS A 268 3.31 12.88 4.14
C LYS A 268 2.80 13.96 5.07
N ASP A 269 1.49 14.08 5.20
CA ASP A 269 0.84 15.04 6.10
C ASP A 269 -0.35 14.35 6.78
N ALA A 270 -0.13 13.95 8.03
CA ALA A 270 -1.12 13.30 8.88
C ALA A 270 -2.13 14.28 9.50
N THR A 271 -1.93 15.60 9.37
CA THR A 271 -2.92 16.57 9.81
C THR A 271 -3.97 16.82 8.73
N ASN A 272 -3.52 16.83 7.47
CA ASN A 272 -4.38 17.03 6.30
C ASN A 272 -4.72 15.71 5.56
N ASN A 273 -4.28 14.58 6.11
CA ASN A 273 -4.53 13.22 5.63
C ASN A 273 -4.22 13.00 4.15
N TYR A 274 -2.97 13.24 3.76
CA TYR A 274 -2.49 12.87 2.42
C TYR A 274 -1.06 12.36 2.40
N VAL A 275 -0.79 11.54 1.38
CA VAL A 275 0.56 11.20 0.95
C VAL A 275 0.73 11.64 -0.49
N GLN A 276 1.75 12.45 -0.75
CA GLN A 276 2.14 12.90 -2.09
C GLN A 276 3.33 12.10 -2.59
N TYR A 277 3.25 11.67 -3.84
CA TYR A 277 4.40 11.18 -4.59
C TYR A 277 4.54 11.98 -5.89
N ALA A 278 5.77 12.40 -6.18
CA ALA A 278 6.10 13.18 -7.37
C ALA A 278 6.72 12.29 -8.46
N GLY A 279 6.42 12.60 -9.72
CA GLY A 279 7.07 11.94 -10.86
C GLY A 279 6.48 10.59 -11.28
N ILE A 280 5.17 10.35 -11.10
CA ILE A 280 4.50 9.15 -11.63
C ILE A 280 4.51 9.19 -13.16
N THR A 281 5.05 8.17 -13.81
CA THR A 281 5.07 8.10 -15.28
C THR A 281 3.67 7.84 -15.86
N THR A 282 3.43 8.21 -17.12
CA THR A 282 2.13 7.92 -17.79
C THR A 282 1.76 6.43 -17.77
N THR A 283 2.74 5.54 -17.88
CA THR A 283 2.53 4.08 -17.87
C THR A 283 2.14 3.58 -16.47
N GLU A 284 2.77 4.08 -15.42
CA GLU A 284 2.44 3.71 -14.04
C GLU A 284 1.08 4.29 -13.63
N LEU A 285 0.79 5.52 -14.04
CA LEU A 285 -0.43 6.25 -13.70
C LEU A 285 -1.70 5.48 -14.09
N ALA A 286 -1.68 4.76 -15.21
CA ALA A 286 -2.81 4.00 -15.72
C ALA A 286 -3.17 2.73 -14.90
N ASN A 287 -2.35 2.35 -13.92
CA ASN A 287 -2.65 1.21 -13.04
C ASN A 287 -3.65 1.60 -11.94
N GLU A 288 -4.11 0.59 -11.22
CA GLU A 288 -4.81 0.80 -9.96
C GLU A 288 -3.85 1.28 -8.88
N TRP A 289 -4.29 2.18 -8.01
CA TRP A 289 -3.50 2.70 -6.90
C TRP A 289 -4.21 2.55 -5.55
N LYS A 290 -3.41 2.35 -4.51
CA LYS A 290 -3.83 2.38 -3.11
C LYS A 290 -2.77 3.06 -2.23
N LEU A 291 -3.16 3.37 -1.00
CA LEU A 291 -2.20 3.59 0.09
C LEU A 291 -2.07 2.31 0.91
N ALA A 292 -0.84 2.01 1.33
CA ALA A 292 -0.53 0.97 2.31
C ALA A 292 0.79 1.32 2.98
N ASP A 293 0.95 0.91 4.24
CA ASP A 293 2.21 1.12 4.95
C ASP A 293 3.28 0.15 4.38
N ALA A 294 4.47 0.71 4.11
CA ALA A 294 5.55 -0.03 3.44
C ALA A 294 6.46 -0.79 4.39
N LYS A 295 6.38 -0.52 5.69
CA LYS A 295 7.26 -1.10 6.70
C LYS A 295 6.74 -2.46 7.13
N TYR A 296 7.52 -3.51 6.89
CA TYR A 296 7.19 -4.88 7.29
C TYR A 296 8.13 -5.38 8.37
N THR A 297 7.62 -6.29 9.21
CA THR A 297 8.37 -6.90 10.32
C THR A 297 8.79 -8.33 9.97
N MET A 298 10.06 -8.66 10.16
CA MET A 298 10.59 -10.01 9.94
C MET A 298 10.79 -10.71 11.28
N ASN A 299 9.85 -11.56 11.66
CA ASN A 299 9.92 -12.41 12.85
C ASN A 299 10.68 -13.70 12.51
N ALA A 300 12.01 -13.61 12.44
CA ALA A 300 12.87 -14.74 12.09
C ALA A 300 13.73 -15.21 13.27
N THR A 301 13.90 -16.53 13.38
CA THR A 301 14.88 -17.15 14.27
C THR A 301 15.90 -17.96 13.47
N ALA A 302 17.18 -17.83 13.80
CA ALA A 302 18.27 -18.59 13.20
C ALA A 302 19.32 -18.91 14.27
N ILE A 303 20.09 -19.99 14.12
CA ILE A 303 21.20 -20.32 15.02
C ILE A 303 22.47 -20.49 14.18
N LEU A 304 23.58 -19.95 14.64
CA LEU A 304 24.90 -20.18 14.06
C LEU A 304 25.51 -21.42 14.71
N ARG A 305 25.89 -22.44 13.93
CA ARG A 305 26.50 -23.66 14.47
C ARG A 305 27.82 -23.39 15.20
N GLY A 306 28.61 -22.43 14.71
CA GLY A 306 29.91 -22.09 15.28
C GLY A 306 29.86 -21.78 16.79
N PRO A 307 29.14 -20.73 17.22
CA PRO A 307 29.02 -20.36 18.63
C PRO A 307 28.09 -21.24 19.47
N TRP A 308 27.46 -22.27 18.89
CA TRP A 308 26.49 -23.10 19.62
C TRP A 308 27.12 -23.83 20.81
N ASN A 309 26.52 -23.68 21.99
CA ASN A 309 26.91 -24.37 23.21
C ASN A 309 25.86 -25.40 23.61
N SER A 310 26.20 -26.69 23.41
CA SER A 310 25.30 -27.81 23.69
C SER A 310 24.95 -27.96 25.18
N SER A 311 25.77 -27.42 26.09
CA SER A 311 25.52 -27.52 27.53
C SER A 311 24.47 -26.52 28.02
N THR A 312 24.40 -25.35 27.39
CA THR A 312 23.43 -24.29 27.75
C THR A 312 22.24 -24.23 26.78
N SER A 313 22.32 -24.91 25.64
CA SER A 313 21.36 -24.79 24.54
C SER A 313 21.18 -23.35 24.05
N LEU A 314 22.26 -22.57 24.08
CA LEU A 314 22.33 -21.18 23.61
C LEU A 314 23.64 -20.99 22.82
N MET A 315 23.73 -19.91 22.05
CA MET A 315 24.98 -19.47 21.44
C MET A 315 25.84 -18.68 22.44
N ASN A 316 27.16 -18.83 22.36
CA ASN A 316 28.10 -18.04 23.13
C ASN A 316 28.10 -16.57 22.68
N THR A 317 28.20 -15.65 23.62
CA THR A 317 28.23 -14.19 23.39
C THR A 317 29.61 -13.57 23.67
N GLY A 318 30.67 -14.38 23.59
CA GLY A 318 32.04 -13.99 23.95
C GLY A 318 32.52 -12.75 23.20
N MET A 319 32.19 -12.63 21.91
CA MET A 319 32.49 -11.44 21.10
C MET A 319 31.89 -10.15 21.69
N ASN A 320 30.67 -10.21 22.20
CA ASN A 320 29.98 -9.06 22.78
C ASN A 320 30.56 -8.71 24.16
N ILE A 321 30.74 -9.71 25.02
CA ILE A 321 31.32 -9.55 26.36
C ILE A 321 32.71 -8.92 26.29
N ASN A 322 33.49 -9.27 25.26
CA ASN A 322 34.83 -8.75 25.05
C ASN A 322 34.86 -7.44 24.21
N ASN A 323 33.72 -6.85 23.86
CA ASN A 323 33.59 -5.64 23.04
C ASN A 323 34.26 -5.74 21.66
N ILE A 324 34.21 -6.92 21.02
CA ILE A 324 34.83 -7.17 19.72
C ILE A 324 33.85 -6.98 18.57
N ILE A 325 32.55 -7.15 18.79
CA ILE A 325 31.54 -6.89 17.75
C ILE A 325 31.68 -5.44 17.28
N GLN A 326 31.79 -5.26 15.96
CA GLN A 326 31.84 -3.93 15.37
C GLN A 326 30.54 -3.16 15.67
N THR A 327 30.67 -1.89 16.01
CA THR A 327 29.50 -1.03 16.31
C THR A 327 28.72 -0.66 15.06
N GLY A 328 29.29 -0.77 13.86
CA GLY A 328 28.60 -0.66 12.58
C GLY A 328 28.43 -2.02 11.91
N GLN A 329 27.37 -2.17 11.11
CA GLN A 329 27.09 -3.41 10.38
C GLN A 329 28.21 -3.77 9.37
N PRO A 330 28.58 -5.06 9.22
CA PRO A 330 29.75 -5.49 8.45
C PRO A 330 29.48 -5.87 6.97
N TYR A 331 28.28 -5.62 6.47
CA TYR A 331 27.80 -6.07 5.16
C TYR A 331 27.96 -5.03 4.04
N ASN A 332 28.61 -3.89 4.29
CA ASN A 332 28.89 -2.86 3.27
C ASN A 332 29.99 -3.23 2.25
N VAL A 333 30.59 -4.41 2.39
CA VAL A 333 31.62 -4.94 1.49
C VAL A 333 31.13 -6.15 0.68
N SER A 334 31.89 -6.49 -0.37
CA SER A 334 31.65 -7.71 -1.16
C SER A 334 31.67 -8.97 -0.27
N PRO A 335 30.75 -9.92 -0.51
CA PRO A 335 29.77 -10.00 -1.60
C PRO A 335 28.41 -9.33 -1.31
N PHE A 336 28.17 -8.88 -0.08
CA PHE A 336 26.84 -8.44 0.37
C PHE A 336 26.46 -7.07 -0.19
N ASN A 337 27.44 -6.17 -0.27
CA ASN A 337 27.30 -4.80 -0.80
C ASN A 337 26.05 -4.08 -0.26
N TYR A 338 25.82 -4.20 1.04
CA TYR A 338 24.73 -3.57 1.77
C TYR A 338 25.16 -2.25 2.39
N PHE A 339 24.76 -1.16 1.74
CA PHE A 339 25.08 0.20 2.11
C PHE A 339 24.15 0.79 3.19
N GLY A 340 23.47 -0.07 3.97
CA GLY A 340 22.74 0.37 5.16
C GLY A 340 23.70 0.99 6.18
N THR A 341 23.15 1.87 7.03
CA THR A 341 23.94 2.67 7.99
C THR A 341 23.68 2.24 9.44
N GLU A 342 23.14 1.04 9.65
CA GLU A 342 22.86 0.50 10.97
C GLU A 342 24.12 0.46 11.82
N SER A 343 24.00 1.02 13.03
CA SER A 343 25.06 1.01 14.02
C SER A 343 24.47 1.08 15.43
N ALA A 344 25.19 0.56 16.42
CA ALA A 344 24.88 0.69 17.83
C ALA A 344 26.19 0.83 18.62
N ASN A 345 26.27 1.86 19.47
CA ASN A 345 27.41 2.11 20.33
C ASN A 345 26.94 2.62 21.71
N PRO A 346 27.02 1.81 22.78
CA PRO A 346 27.45 0.41 22.80
C PRO A 346 26.43 -0.54 22.14
N ILE A 347 26.79 -1.82 21.98
CA ILE A 347 25.82 -2.89 21.65
C ILE A 347 24.82 -2.99 22.82
N PRO A 348 23.51 -2.81 22.59
CA PRO A 348 22.56 -2.49 23.67
C PRO A 348 22.08 -3.71 24.47
N ASN A 349 22.37 -4.93 24.01
CA ASN A 349 21.90 -6.16 24.66
C ASN A 349 23.08 -7.14 24.84
N ALA A 350 23.30 -7.60 26.07
CA ALA A 350 24.38 -8.52 26.43
C ALA A 350 24.23 -9.91 25.77
N ASN A 351 23.02 -10.26 25.32
CA ASN A 351 22.73 -11.52 24.64
C ASN A 351 23.06 -11.50 23.14
N VAL A 352 23.52 -10.37 22.58
CA VAL A 352 23.92 -10.32 21.16
C VAL A 352 25.11 -11.23 20.92
N VAL A 353 25.02 -12.04 19.88
CA VAL A 353 26.05 -12.96 19.38
C VAL A 353 26.85 -12.29 18.27
N ASP A 354 26.16 -11.79 17.24
CA ASP A 354 26.75 -11.10 16.10
C ASP A 354 25.68 -10.33 15.29
N TRP A 355 26.11 -9.58 14.28
CA TRP A 355 25.25 -9.05 13.22
C TRP A 355 24.76 -10.16 12.29
N VAL A 356 23.55 -9.99 11.74
CA VAL A 356 22.98 -10.77 10.62
C VAL A 356 22.35 -9.82 9.60
N LEU A 357 22.39 -10.17 8.32
CA LEU A 357 21.67 -9.46 7.26
C LEU A 357 20.41 -10.24 6.89
N VAL A 358 19.26 -9.61 7.08
CA VAL A 358 17.94 -10.16 6.73
C VAL A 358 17.50 -9.55 5.40
N GLU A 359 17.14 -10.40 4.44
CA GLU A 359 16.65 -9.98 3.13
C GLU A 359 15.28 -10.60 2.88
N LEU A 360 14.34 -9.81 2.36
CA LEU A 360 13.09 -10.29 1.78
C LEU A 360 13.26 -10.35 0.27
N ARG A 361 13.05 -11.53 -0.31
CA ARG A 361 13.21 -11.79 -1.75
C ARG A 361 11.88 -12.17 -2.37
N LYS A 362 11.49 -11.48 -3.45
CA LYS A 362 10.27 -11.75 -4.20
C LYS A 362 10.60 -11.93 -5.69
N PRO A 363 10.87 -13.16 -6.14
CA PRO A 363 11.10 -13.43 -7.55
C PRO A 363 9.79 -13.47 -8.34
N THR A 364 9.91 -13.28 -9.65
CA THR A 364 8.84 -13.54 -10.63
C THR A 364 9.40 -14.49 -11.69
N PRO A 365 8.91 -15.73 -11.82
CA PRO A 365 7.86 -16.38 -11.02
C PRO A 365 8.25 -16.59 -9.55
N ALA A 366 7.26 -16.80 -8.68
CA ALA A 366 7.43 -16.99 -7.23
C ALA A 366 7.99 -18.37 -6.85
N LEU A 367 9.13 -18.73 -7.45
CA LEU A 367 9.81 -20.00 -7.26
C LEU A 367 11.12 -19.78 -6.48
N PRO A 368 11.47 -20.67 -5.55
CA PRO A 368 12.63 -20.50 -4.67
C PRO A 368 13.96 -20.45 -5.42
N GLU A 369 14.12 -21.20 -6.50
CA GLU A 369 15.31 -21.19 -7.36
C GLU A 369 15.56 -19.81 -8.02
N ASN A 370 14.52 -18.99 -8.15
CA ASN A 370 14.61 -17.63 -8.67
C ASN A 370 14.87 -16.58 -7.58
N ALA A 371 14.79 -16.93 -6.29
CA ALA A 371 14.96 -16.02 -5.14
C ALA A 371 16.43 -15.63 -4.91
N THR A 372 17.00 -14.94 -5.88
CA THR A 372 18.40 -14.50 -5.91
C THR A 372 18.57 -13.11 -5.29
N SER A 373 19.81 -12.64 -5.15
CA SER A 373 20.07 -11.26 -4.69
C SER A 373 19.52 -10.18 -5.63
N GLY A 374 19.20 -10.51 -6.89
CA GLY A 374 18.55 -9.58 -7.83
C GLY A 374 17.05 -9.39 -7.58
N THR A 375 16.45 -10.20 -6.71
CA THR A 375 15.01 -10.16 -6.41
C THR A 375 14.73 -9.66 -4.98
N ILE A 376 15.71 -9.00 -4.35
CA ILE A 376 15.54 -8.41 -3.02
C ILE A 376 14.59 -7.22 -3.12
N VAL A 377 13.54 -7.24 -2.32
CA VAL A 377 12.53 -6.16 -2.25
C VAL A 377 12.63 -5.32 -0.99
N GLY A 378 13.38 -5.80 0.02
CA GLY A 378 13.76 -5.07 1.23
C GLY A 378 14.84 -5.84 1.98
N ARG A 379 15.72 -5.15 2.71
CA ARG A 379 16.73 -5.80 3.56
C ARG A 379 17.24 -4.87 4.66
N LYS A 380 17.65 -5.46 5.78
CA LYS A 380 18.22 -4.75 6.93
C LYS A 380 19.21 -5.60 7.71
N ALA A 381 20.27 -4.98 8.22
CA ALA A 381 21.17 -5.60 9.19
C ALA A 381 20.59 -5.47 10.61
N GLY A 382 20.63 -6.54 11.38
CA GLY A 382 20.17 -6.56 12.77
C GLY A 382 21.04 -7.45 13.64
N PHE A 383 20.67 -7.58 14.90
CA PHE A 383 21.40 -8.40 15.85
C PHE A 383 20.79 -9.78 15.99
N LEU A 384 21.65 -10.80 16.01
CA LEU A 384 21.29 -12.15 16.40
C LEU A 384 21.52 -12.32 17.90
N LEU A 385 20.47 -12.68 18.64
CA LEU A 385 20.54 -13.00 20.07
C LEU A 385 20.94 -14.46 20.30
N ASN A 386 21.47 -14.77 21.47
CA ASN A 386 21.97 -16.11 21.83
C ASN A 386 20.92 -17.23 21.80
N ASN A 387 19.63 -16.87 21.88
CA ASN A 387 18.50 -17.79 21.76
C ASN A 387 18.05 -18.00 20.30
N GLY A 388 18.66 -17.29 19.35
CA GLY A 388 18.39 -17.35 17.92
C GLY A 388 17.43 -16.28 17.39
N THR A 389 16.84 -15.46 18.26
CA THR A 389 15.96 -14.36 17.84
C THR A 389 16.76 -13.28 17.10
N ILE A 390 16.20 -12.77 16.01
CA ILE A 390 16.78 -11.64 15.26
C ILE A 390 16.01 -10.37 15.60
N VAL A 391 16.74 -9.34 16.03
CA VAL A 391 16.19 -8.06 16.50
C VAL A 391 16.84 -6.87 15.78
N ASP A 392 16.18 -5.72 15.85
CA ASP A 392 16.68 -4.44 15.35
C ASP A 392 17.86 -3.93 16.21
N VAL A 393 18.43 -2.78 15.83
CA VAL A 393 19.61 -2.18 16.46
C VAL A 393 19.38 -1.72 17.90
N ASP A 394 18.14 -1.69 18.38
CA ASP A 394 17.81 -1.46 19.79
C ASP A 394 18.05 -2.72 20.67
N GLY A 395 18.30 -3.87 20.05
CA GLY A 395 18.55 -5.14 20.72
C GLY A 395 17.31 -5.81 21.31
N VAL A 396 16.10 -5.32 21.01
CA VAL A 396 14.84 -5.79 21.62
C VAL A 396 13.73 -5.98 20.59
N THR A 397 13.47 -5.00 19.74
CA THR A 397 12.34 -5.06 18.82
C THR A 397 12.63 -5.98 17.62
N PRO A 398 11.63 -6.68 17.07
CA PRO A 398 11.83 -7.44 15.84
C PRO A 398 12.32 -6.53 14.70
N ILE A 399 13.22 -7.05 13.88
CA ILE A 399 13.75 -6.29 12.75
C ILE A 399 12.63 -5.92 11.77
N SER A 400 12.61 -4.67 11.34
CA SER A 400 11.61 -4.16 10.40
C SER A 400 12.22 -3.21 9.37
N PHE A 401 11.69 -3.25 8.14
CA PHE A 401 12.17 -2.42 7.03
C PHE A 401 11.11 -2.27 5.95
N ASP A 402 11.27 -1.24 5.12
CA ASP A 402 10.38 -0.99 4.00
C ASP A 402 10.59 -2.03 2.89
N ILE A 403 9.49 -2.46 2.26
CA ILE A 403 9.52 -3.34 1.10
C ILE A 403 8.98 -2.62 -0.13
N SER A 404 9.51 -2.95 -1.30
CA SER A 404 9.11 -2.35 -2.58
C SER A 404 8.02 -3.13 -3.32
N LYS A 405 7.72 -4.36 -2.90
CA LYS A 405 6.69 -5.21 -3.51
C LYS A 405 5.96 -6.03 -2.45
N GLN A 406 4.63 -6.13 -2.55
CA GLN A 406 3.80 -6.94 -1.63
C GLN A 406 3.56 -8.37 -2.16
N GLY A 407 2.93 -9.21 -1.34
CA GLY A 407 2.58 -10.61 -1.59
C GLY A 407 3.67 -11.59 -1.16
N ASP A 408 3.43 -12.87 -1.46
CA ASP A 408 4.28 -13.98 -1.05
C ASP A 408 5.76 -13.79 -1.45
N ALA A 409 6.65 -14.17 -0.54
CA ALA A 409 8.08 -13.92 -0.63
C ALA A 409 8.89 -14.96 0.14
N PHE A 410 10.21 -14.81 0.13
CA PHE A 410 11.17 -15.66 0.84
C PHE A 410 12.02 -14.79 1.78
N ILE A 411 12.21 -15.23 3.03
CA ILE A 411 13.19 -14.63 3.95
C ILE A 411 14.53 -15.32 3.73
N ALA A 412 15.59 -14.52 3.61
CA ALA A 412 16.96 -14.97 3.54
C ALA A 412 17.77 -14.42 4.72
N ILE A 413 18.48 -15.28 5.44
CA ILE A 413 19.40 -14.89 6.52
C ILE A 413 20.83 -15.08 6.05
N ARG A 414 21.62 -14.01 6.09
CA ARG A 414 23.03 -14.00 5.69
C ARG A 414 23.90 -13.66 6.88
N HIS A 415 25.03 -14.36 6.98
CA HIS A 415 26.05 -14.12 7.98
C HIS A 415 27.43 -14.04 7.33
N ARG A 416 28.41 -13.48 8.03
CA ARG A 416 29.73 -13.18 7.47
C ARG A 416 30.65 -14.38 7.29
N ASN A 417 30.38 -15.49 7.99
CA ASN A 417 31.23 -16.70 7.98
C ASN A 417 30.43 -18.02 8.10
N HIS A 418 29.11 -17.96 7.90
CA HIS A 418 28.22 -19.12 7.85
C HIS A 418 27.45 -19.11 6.53
N LEU A 419 27.11 -20.29 6.02
CA LEU A 419 26.33 -20.44 4.79
C LEU A 419 24.95 -19.81 4.96
N GLY A 420 24.57 -18.96 4.01
CA GLY A 420 23.25 -18.32 4.00
C GLY A 420 22.12 -19.34 3.86
N ILE A 421 20.97 -19.02 4.45
CA ILE A 421 19.76 -19.86 4.44
C ILE A 421 18.56 -19.09 3.89
N LEU A 422 17.63 -19.81 3.25
CA LEU A 422 16.42 -19.29 2.61
C LEU A 422 15.20 -20.06 3.13
N SER A 423 14.09 -19.37 3.40
CA SER A 423 12.82 -19.99 3.79
C SER A 423 12.15 -20.67 2.59
N ASN A 424 11.08 -21.43 2.84
CA ASN A 424 10.09 -21.69 1.79
C ASN A 424 9.31 -20.41 1.43
N LEU A 425 8.43 -20.49 0.43
CA LEU A 425 7.52 -19.40 0.09
C LEU A 425 6.58 -19.14 1.29
N ILE A 426 6.52 -17.90 1.75
CA ILE A 426 5.71 -17.49 2.89
C ILE A 426 4.90 -16.23 2.56
N THR A 427 3.78 -16.08 3.26
CA THR A 427 2.88 -14.92 3.14
C THR A 427 3.06 -14.00 4.35
N SER A 428 2.76 -12.72 4.18
CA SER A 428 2.66 -11.79 5.30
C SER A 428 1.31 -11.96 6.02
N ASN A 429 1.27 -11.65 7.31
CA ASN A 429 0.01 -11.51 8.03
C ASN A 429 -0.66 -10.14 7.77
N VAL A 430 -1.86 -9.94 8.31
CA VAL A 430 -2.64 -8.70 8.15
C VAL A 430 -1.98 -7.43 8.71
N THR A 431 -0.96 -7.57 9.57
CA THR A 431 -0.18 -6.45 10.11
C THR A 431 1.16 -6.25 9.38
N GLY A 432 1.40 -6.97 8.27
CA GLY A 432 2.65 -6.85 7.52
C GLY A 432 3.84 -7.50 8.19
N SER A 433 3.65 -8.68 8.79
CA SER A 433 4.74 -9.47 9.33
C SER A 433 4.93 -10.77 8.57
N PHE A 434 6.18 -11.05 8.20
CA PHE A 434 6.61 -12.37 7.78
C PHE A 434 7.28 -13.08 8.96
N ALA A 435 7.06 -14.38 9.08
CA ALA A 435 7.66 -15.19 10.14
C ALA A 435 8.29 -16.46 9.56
N ASN A 436 9.47 -16.82 10.05
CA ASN A 436 10.10 -18.10 9.75
C ASN A 436 11.03 -18.55 10.87
N ASP A 437 10.83 -19.77 11.35
CA ASP A 437 11.77 -20.39 12.30
C ASP A 437 12.73 -21.32 11.57
N PHE A 438 13.95 -20.85 11.32
CA PHE A 438 14.98 -21.62 10.63
C PHE A 438 15.59 -22.73 11.49
N THR A 439 15.28 -22.79 12.78
CA THR A 439 15.72 -23.89 13.66
C THR A 439 14.94 -25.18 13.41
N VAL A 440 13.87 -25.13 12.61
CA VAL A 440 13.06 -26.26 12.18
C VAL A 440 13.43 -26.63 10.74
N LEU A 441 13.90 -27.86 10.52
CA LEU A 441 14.37 -28.32 9.21
C LEU A 441 13.38 -28.06 8.06
N SER A 442 12.08 -28.36 8.26
CA SER A 442 11.05 -28.20 7.22
C SER A 442 10.76 -26.75 6.80
N ASN A 443 11.21 -25.76 7.58
CA ASN A 443 11.04 -24.35 7.27
C ASN A 443 12.16 -23.79 6.40
N ASN A 444 13.17 -24.61 6.08
CA ASN A 444 14.31 -24.24 5.27
C ASN A 444 14.12 -24.79 3.86
N PHE A 445 14.26 -23.94 2.85
CA PHE A 445 14.28 -24.39 1.47
C PHE A 445 15.52 -25.24 1.20
N LYS A 446 15.33 -26.38 0.54
CA LYS A 446 16.40 -27.27 0.07
C LYS A 446 16.39 -27.32 -1.45
N ASP A 447 17.35 -26.65 -2.07
CA ASP A 447 17.47 -26.48 -3.53
C ASP A 447 17.52 -27.84 -4.26
N ASN A 448 18.50 -28.67 -3.90
CA ASN A 448 18.63 -30.00 -4.46
C ASN A 448 18.14 -31.04 -3.45
N ILE A 449 16.98 -31.65 -3.72
CA ILE A 449 16.42 -32.72 -2.88
C ILE A 449 17.36 -33.92 -2.75
N ASN A 450 18.23 -34.15 -3.75
CA ASN A 450 19.23 -35.20 -3.77
C ASN A 450 20.58 -34.78 -3.14
N ALA A 451 20.71 -33.54 -2.65
CA ALA A 451 21.88 -33.14 -1.91
C ALA A 451 22.01 -33.98 -0.63
N THR A 452 23.24 -34.41 -0.36
CA THR A 452 23.59 -35.27 0.77
C THR A 452 23.33 -34.59 2.10
N SER A 453 23.55 -33.27 2.17
CA SER A 453 23.25 -32.46 3.34
C SER A 453 21.91 -31.75 3.20
N ASP A 454 21.36 -31.37 4.34
CA ASP A 454 20.32 -30.35 4.43
C ASP A 454 20.92 -28.93 4.39
N PRO A 455 20.11 -27.89 4.12
CA PRO A 455 20.56 -26.49 4.12
C PRO A 455 20.96 -25.96 5.51
N VAL A 456 20.57 -26.68 6.55
CA VAL A 456 20.92 -26.46 7.95
C VAL A 456 21.36 -27.78 8.57
N VAL A 457 21.99 -27.72 9.75
CA VAL A 457 22.58 -28.89 10.42
C VAL A 457 22.03 -29.05 11.83
N LEU A 458 21.72 -30.30 12.20
CA LEU A 458 21.25 -30.64 13.53
C LEU A 458 22.30 -30.28 14.58
N LEU A 459 21.88 -29.54 15.61
CA LEU A 459 22.75 -29.08 16.68
C LEU A 459 22.79 -30.10 17.82
N ALA A 460 24.00 -30.42 18.27
CA ALA A 460 24.20 -31.34 19.39
C ALA A 460 23.57 -30.77 20.68
N GLY A 461 22.84 -31.61 21.41
CA GLY A 461 22.20 -31.22 22.67
C GLY A 461 21.03 -30.23 22.54
N ALA A 462 20.56 -29.95 21.32
CA ALA A 462 19.59 -28.87 21.06
C ALA A 462 18.13 -29.32 20.91
N SER A 463 17.78 -30.50 21.41
CA SER A 463 16.41 -31.05 21.33
C SER A 463 15.78 -30.99 19.93
N GLY A 464 16.56 -31.26 18.88
CA GLY A 464 16.06 -31.27 17.49
C GLY A 464 16.16 -29.93 16.75
N LYS A 465 16.82 -28.90 17.31
CA LYS A 465 17.07 -27.64 16.60
C LYS A 465 18.20 -27.75 15.59
N TYR A 466 18.07 -27.00 14.51
CA TYR A 466 19.04 -26.88 13.45
C TYR A 466 19.72 -25.50 13.45
N GLY A 467 20.95 -25.44 12.95
CA GLY A 467 21.71 -24.20 12.79
C GLY A 467 22.31 -24.08 11.40
N MET A 468 22.71 -22.87 11.04
CA MET A 468 23.44 -22.55 9.82
C MET A 468 24.79 -23.25 9.84
N TRP A 469 25.18 -23.80 8.69
CA TRP A 469 26.52 -24.37 8.50
C TRP A 469 27.59 -23.28 8.67
N ALA A 470 28.61 -23.57 9.46
CA ALA A 470 29.71 -22.66 9.72
C ALA A 470 30.90 -22.96 8.77
N GLY A 471 31.74 -21.97 8.48
CA GLY A 471 33.00 -22.18 7.77
C GLY A 471 33.10 -21.60 6.37
N ASP A 472 32.13 -20.78 5.93
CA ASP A 472 32.24 -20.00 4.68
C ASP A 472 33.06 -18.73 4.92
N ALA A 473 34.34 -18.93 5.22
CA ALA A 473 35.25 -17.87 5.65
C ALA A 473 35.54 -16.84 4.54
N ASN A 474 35.44 -17.26 3.26
CA ASN A 474 35.64 -16.37 2.11
C ASN A 474 34.34 -15.76 1.56
N LYS A 475 33.17 -16.17 2.08
CA LYS A 475 31.82 -15.66 1.74
C LYS A 475 31.38 -15.99 0.31
N ASN A 476 31.71 -17.17 -0.20
CA ASN A 476 31.32 -17.58 -1.55
C ASN A 476 30.09 -18.52 -1.57
N ASN A 477 29.41 -18.70 -0.44
CA ASN A 477 28.29 -19.62 -0.20
C ASN A 477 28.64 -21.11 -0.39
N ILE A 478 29.92 -21.49 -0.32
CA ILE A 478 30.39 -22.88 -0.43
C ILE A 478 31.56 -23.07 0.54
N VAL A 479 31.45 -24.04 1.44
CA VAL A 479 32.61 -24.43 2.27
C VAL A 479 33.48 -25.43 1.50
N ASN A 480 34.73 -25.06 1.21
CA ASN A 480 35.69 -25.94 0.56
C ASN A 480 37.14 -25.70 1.03
N GLY A 481 38.12 -26.33 0.35
CA GLY A 481 39.53 -26.22 0.72
C GLY A 481 40.10 -24.80 0.72
N THR A 482 39.49 -23.87 -0.02
CA THR A 482 39.89 -22.46 -0.01
C THR A 482 39.54 -21.78 1.31
N ASP A 483 38.39 -22.09 1.93
CA ASP A 483 38.02 -21.60 3.26
C ASP A 483 38.98 -22.11 4.33
N LEU A 484 39.30 -23.41 4.28
CA LEU A 484 40.26 -24.03 5.20
C LEU A 484 41.64 -23.37 5.10
N SER A 485 42.07 -23.01 3.89
CA SER A 485 43.36 -22.33 3.66
C SER A 485 43.38 -20.93 4.27
N VAL A 486 42.28 -20.16 4.13
CA VAL A 486 42.14 -18.84 4.74
C VAL A 486 42.16 -18.93 6.28
N ILE A 487 41.46 -19.90 6.86
CA ILE A 487 41.46 -20.15 8.31
C ILE A 487 42.87 -20.55 8.80
N LYS A 488 43.54 -21.49 8.13
CA LYS A 488 44.92 -21.89 8.48
C LYS A 488 45.90 -20.71 8.47
N ASN A 489 45.81 -19.85 7.46
CA ASN A 489 46.66 -18.67 7.37
C ASN A 489 46.40 -17.69 8.53
N ALA A 490 45.14 -17.49 8.92
CA ALA A 490 44.79 -16.65 10.06
C ALA A 490 45.29 -17.22 11.39
N ILE A 491 45.24 -18.55 11.57
CA ILE A 491 45.84 -19.23 12.75
C ILE A 491 47.35 -19.01 12.80
N ALA A 492 48.04 -19.17 11.65
CA ALA A 492 49.49 -19.08 11.58
C ALA A 492 50.05 -17.69 11.94
N VAL A 493 49.25 -16.65 11.75
CA VAL A 493 49.61 -15.27 12.13
C VAL A 493 48.94 -14.78 13.41
N SER A 494 48.22 -15.67 14.11
CA SER A 494 47.46 -15.34 15.32
C SER A 494 46.56 -14.11 15.12
N ALA A 495 45.74 -14.11 14.07
CA ALA A 495 44.84 -12.99 13.78
C ALA A 495 43.86 -12.74 14.94
N GLU A 496 43.58 -11.46 15.24
CA GLU A 496 42.74 -11.07 16.38
C GLU A 496 41.61 -10.13 15.96
N GLY A 497 40.60 -10.00 16.84
CA GLY A 497 39.49 -9.07 16.69
C GLY A 497 38.31 -9.64 15.90
N TYR A 498 37.56 -8.75 15.24
CA TYR A 498 36.34 -9.10 14.52
C TYR A 498 36.64 -9.63 13.11
N ILE A 499 37.17 -10.84 13.04
CA ILE A 499 37.69 -11.44 11.80
C ILE A 499 36.77 -12.52 11.25
N LEU A 500 36.75 -12.69 9.93
CA LEU A 500 35.86 -13.63 9.25
C LEU A 500 36.21 -15.10 9.54
N THR A 501 37.46 -15.37 9.88
CA THR A 501 37.99 -16.73 10.10
C THR A 501 37.71 -17.28 11.49
N ASP A 502 37.28 -16.45 12.44
CA ASP A 502 36.80 -16.91 13.75
C ASP A 502 35.37 -17.46 13.54
N ILE A 503 35.29 -18.75 13.22
CA ILE A 503 34.07 -19.45 12.80
C ILE A 503 33.17 -19.75 14.00
N ASN A 504 33.76 -19.96 15.18
CA ASN A 504 33.01 -20.22 16.40
C ASN A 504 32.64 -18.96 17.19
N LEU A 505 33.07 -17.77 16.73
CA LEU A 505 32.82 -16.48 17.36
C LEU A 505 33.31 -16.44 18.81
N SER A 506 34.48 -17.04 19.06
CA SER A 506 35.03 -17.18 20.41
C SER A 506 35.89 -16.00 20.86
N ALA A 507 36.12 -15.01 19.98
CA ALA A 507 37.12 -13.94 20.13
C ALA A 507 38.57 -14.42 19.93
N SER A 508 38.77 -15.63 19.41
CA SER A 508 40.09 -16.22 19.23
C SER A 508 40.12 -17.15 18.02
N ILE A 509 41.12 -17.01 17.16
CA ILE A 509 41.34 -17.93 16.04
C ILE A 509 42.22 -19.09 16.46
N ASN A 510 41.74 -20.33 16.33
CA ASN A 510 42.53 -21.51 16.69
C ASN A 510 42.09 -22.78 15.92
N GLY A 511 42.66 -23.93 16.29
CA GLY A 511 42.36 -25.21 15.66
C GLY A 511 40.88 -25.64 15.73
N THR A 512 40.11 -25.08 16.65
CA THR A 512 38.67 -25.32 16.77
C THR A 512 37.91 -24.77 15.57
N ASP A 513 38.25 -23.58 15.09
CA ASP A 513 37.63 -22.98 13.90
C ASP A 513 37.86 -23.84 12.66
N LEU A 514 39.10 -24.30 12.49
CA LEU A 514 39.49 -25.18 11.40
C LEU A 514 38.76 -26.53 11.49
N SER A 515 38.62 -27.09 12.70
CA SER A 515 37.88 -28.33 12.94
C SER A 515 36.40 -28.18 12.56
N ILE A 516 35.75 -27.08 12.94
CA ILE A 516 34.36 -26.81 12.60
C ILE A 516 34.17 -26.69 11.08
N ALA A 517 35.02 -25.93 10.39
CA ALA A 517 34.95 -25.80 8.93
C ALA A 517 35.22 -27.15 8.22
N ASN A 518 36.18 -27.94 8.69
CA ASN A 518 36.43 -29.30 8.19
C ASN A 518 35.20 -30.21 8.35
N ASN A 519 34.49 -30.13 9.49
CA ASN A 519 33.28 -30.90 9.72
C ASN A 519 32.13 -30.49 8.79
N THR A 520 32.02 -29.20 8.44
CA THR A 520 31.06 -28.74 7.43
C THR A 520 31.43 -29.31 6.06
N LEU A 521 32.70 -29.25 5.66
CA LEU A 521 33.18 -29.80 4.40
C LEU A 521 32.94 -31.30 4.29
N SER A 522 33.28 -32.08 5.34
CA SER A 522 33.13 -33.54 5.32
C SER A 522 31.67 -33.98 5.23
N GLN A 523 30.74 -33.15 5.71
CA GLN A 523 29.31 -33.38 5.62
C GLN A 523 28.68 -32.78 4.37
N SER A 524 29.49 -32.19 3.48
CA SER A 524 29.03 -31.52 2.26
C SER A 524 27.98 -30.44 2.53
N GLY A 525 28.15 -29.68 3.63
CA GLY A 525 27.23 -28.62 4.02
C GLY A 525 26.96 -27.65 2.86
N SER A 526 25.68 -27.41 2.58
CA SER A 526 25.24 -26.64 1.42
C SER A 526 24.37 -25.45 1.85
N SER A 527 24.50 -24.34 1.13
CA SER A 527 23.66 -23.15 1.30
C SER A 527 22.36 -23.34 0.53
N SER A 528 21.26 -22.79 1.04
CA SER A 528 20.02 -22.63 0.27
C SER A 528 19.90 -21.28 -0.45
N GLN A 529 20.97 -20.46 -0.44
CA GLN A 529 21.01 -19.19 -1.16
C GLN A 529 21.93 -19.25 -2.38
N GLY A 530 21.32 -19.13 -3.57
CA GLY A 530 22.02 -18.83 -4.82
C GLY A 530 22.44 -20.06 -5.63
N ASN A 531 21.78 -20.20 -6.79
CA ASN A 531 22.18 -20.97 -7.98
C ASN A 531 23.54 -21.70 -7.91
N LYS A 532 23.49 -23.03 -7.75
CA LYS A 532 24.27 -23.96 -8.59
C LYS A 532 23.50 -25.27 -8.83
N PHE A 533 22.69 -25.28 -9.88
CA PHE A 533 22.86 -26.33 -10.89
C PHE A 533 24.27 -26.18 -11.49
N LYS A 534 25.27 -26.75 -10.82
CA LYS A 534 26.43 -27.31 -11.50
C LYS A 534 26.43 -28.78 -11.12
N PRO A 535 26.24 -29.71 -12.07
CA PRO A 535 26.40 -31.11 -11.75
C PRO A 535 27.77 -31.28 -11.13
N PHE A 536 27.81 -32.02 -10.01
CA PHE A 536 29.01 -32.62 -9.49
C PHE A 536 29.65 -33.43 -10.63
N ILE A 537 30.56 -32.82 -11.40
CA ILE A 537 31.56 -33.58 -12.11
C ILE A 537 32.57 -33.93 -11.04
N HIS A 538 32.49 -35.18 -10.58
CA HIS A 538 33.60 -35.87 -9.94
C HIS A 538 34.89 -35.53 -10.69
N GLN A 539 35.75 -34.70 -10.11
CA GLN A 539 37.16 -34.79 -10.39
C GLN A 539 37.73 -35.80 -9.41
N THR A 540 37.64 -37.07 -9.80
CA THR A 540 38.69 -38.04 -9.48
C THR A 540 39.96 -37.60 -10.19
N LEU A 541 40.96 -37.17 -9.41
CA LEU A 541 42.37 -37.50 -9.59
C LEU A 541 43.03 -37.58 -8.22
#